data_AF-A0A832RV26-F1
#
_entry.id   AF-A0A832RV26-F1
#
_cell.length_a   1.000
_cell.length_b   1.000
_cell.length_c   1.000
_cell.angle_alpha   90.00
_cell.angle_beta   90.00
_cell.angle_gamma   90.00
#
_symmetry.space_group_name_H-M   'P 1'
#
loop_
_entity.id
_entity.type
_entity.pdbx_description
1 polymer ?
#
loop_
_entity_poly.entity_id
_entity_poly.type
_entity_poly.pdbx_seq_one_letter_code
_entity_poly.pdbx_strand_id
1 'polypeptide(L)'
;TTQDDIAAFLESQGIQIFAWSGQNRLEYDWCQFQVLSYNPQIITDDGGDLHIKAHKSKIRILGGTEETTTGITRYKSMQKRRRLKYPIISVNDAKTKTLFDNQYGTGQSTIDGFLRAMNLL
;
A
#
# COMPACT_ATOMS: atom_id res chain seq x y z
N THR A 1 4.52 6.33 -8.13
CA THR A 1 3.45 7.20 -7.62
C THR A 1 3.94 8.12 -6.53
N THR A 2 5.08 7.82 -5.90
CA THR A 2 5.75 8.70 -4.93
C THR A 2 5.88 10.14 -5.45
N GLN A 3 5.56 11.10 -4.59
CA GLN A 3 5.91 12.51 -4.73
C GLN A 3 7.20 12.74 -3.92
N ASP A 4 8.32 13.00 -4.60
CA ASP A 4 9.65 12.99 -3.97
C ASP A 4 9.86 14.14 -2.99
N ASP A 5 9.20 15.27 -3.21
CA ASP A 5 9.17 16.41 -2.29
C ASP A 5 8.49 16.07 -0.96
N ILE A 6 7.37 15.34 -1.01
CA ILE A 6 6.68 14.84 0.18
C ILE A 6 7.53 13.80 0.92
N ALA A 7 8.19 12.90 0.18
CA ALA A 7 9.11 11.93 0.78
C ALA A 7 10.28 12.63 1.50
N ALA A 8 10.94 13.58 0.84
CA ALA A 8 12.03 14.35 1.44
C ALA A 8 11.56 15.17 2.67
N PHE A 9 10.36 15.75 2.61
CA PHE A 9 9.79 16.46 3.76
C PHE A 9 9.60 15.54 4.96
N LEU A 10 8.95 14.39 4.77
CA LEU A 10 8.71 13.44 5.87
C LEU A 10 10.04 12.88 6.44
N GLU A 11 11.06 12.64 5.60
CA GLU A 11 12.40 12.27 6.06
C GLU A 11 13.02 13.37 6.93
N SER A 12 12.87 14.64 6.55
CA SER A 12 13.33 15.78 7.36
C SER A 12 12.66 15.87 8.74
N GLN A 13 11.49 15.24 8.91
CA GLN A 13 10.79 15.11 10.18
C GLN A 13 11.21 13.86 10.99
N GLY A 14 12.21 13.12 10.52
CA GLY A 14 12.74 11.91 11.17
C GLY A 14 11.94 10.64 10.88
N ILE A 15 11.04 10.66 9.89
CA ILE A 15 10.29 9.46 9.47
C ILE A 15 11.17 8.66 8.50
N GLN A 16 11.34 7.36 8.76
CA GLN A 16 12.11 6.48 7.87
C GLN A 16 11.30 6.15 6.61
N ILE A 17 11.85 6.49 5.45
CA ILE A 17 11.17 6.35 4.16
C ILE A 17 12.03 5.61 3.17
N PHE A 18 11.41 4.68 2.45
CA PHE A 18 12.04 3.91 1.39
C PHE A 18 11.14 4.00 0.15
N ALA A 19 11.11 5.16 -0.49
CA ALA A 19 10.28 5.41 -1.67
C ALA A 19 10.84 6.59 -2.48
N TRP A 20 10.82 6.49 -3.80
CA TRP A 20 11.07 7.61 -4.73
C TRP A 20 10.33 7.38 -6.06
N SER A 21 10.21 8.41 -6.88
CA SER A 21 9.59 8.31 -8.19
C SER A 21 10.50 7.57 -9.18
N GLY A 22 9.90 6.75 -10.04
CA GLY A 22 10.65 6.01 -11.06
C GLY A 22 11.37 4.74 -10.59
N GLN A 23 11.06 4.24 -9.39
CA GLN A 23 11.59 2.96 -8.89
C GLN A 23 11.40 1.82 -9.89
N ASN A 24 12.47 1.06 -10.12
CA ASN A 24 12.39 -0.21 -10.81
C ASN A 24 11.91 -1.33 -9.85
N ARG A 25 11.66 -2.51 -10.40
CA ARG A 25 11.11 -3.63 -9.62
C ARG A 25 12.02 -4.08 -8.47
N LEU A 26 13.33 -4.11 -8.67
CA LEU A 26 14.28 -4.55 -7.65
C LEU A 26 14.38 -3.54 -6.52
N GLU A 27 14.35 -2.25 -6.84
CA GLU A 27 14.32 -1.15 -5.87
C GLU A 27 13.04 -1.19 -5.04
N TYR A 28 11.88 -1.33 -5.68
CA TYR A 28 10.60 -1.48 -5.00
C TYR A 28 10.59 -2.69 -4.05
N ASP A 29 11.17 -3.82 -4.50
CA ASP A 29 11.27 -5.01 -3.67
C ASP A 29 12.24 -4.82 -2.49
N TRP A 30 13.34 -4.09 -2.69
CA TRP A 30 14.29 -3.69 -1.66
C TRP A 30 13.65 -2.76 -0.62
N CYS A 31 12.85 -1.79 -1.03
CA CYS A 31 12.15 -0.88 -0.12
C CYS A 31 11.23 -1.62 0.85
N GLN A 32 10.46 -2.58 0.35
CA GLN A 32 9.62 -3.41 1.23
C GLN A 32 10.45 -4.27 2.19
N PHE A 33 11.62 -4.76 1.76
CA PHE A 33 12.54 -5.45 2.65
C PHE A 33 13.06 -4.53 3.75
N GLN A 34 13.41 -3.27 3.42
CA GLN A 34 13.83 -2.29 4.42
C GLN A 34 12.74 -2.10 5.47
N VAL A 35 11.49 -1.85 5.07
CA VAL A 35 10.35 -1.74 6.00
C VAL A 35 10.22 -2.96 6.92
N LEU A 36 10.32 -4.17 6.37
CA LEU A 36 10.25 -5.40 7.16
C LEU A 36 11.45 -5.59 8.10
N SER A 37 12.63 -5.06 7.76
CA SER A 37 13.84 -5.20 8.59
C SER A 37 13.71 -4.51 9.96
N TYR A 38 12.83 -3.52 10.07
CA TYR A 38 12.48 -2.87 11.34
C TYR A 38 11.55 -3.69 12.25
N ASN A 39 11.21 -4.94 11.87
CA ASN A 39 10.33 -5.84 12.64
C ASN A 39 9.01 -5.19 13.07
N PRO A 40 8.20 -4.66 12.13
CA PRO A 40 6.95 -4.00 12.47
C PRO A 40 5.99 -4.95 13.17
N GLN A 41 5.18 -4.42 14.10
CA GLN A 41 4.13 -5.19 14.77
C GLN A 41 2.78 -5.06 14.05
N ILE A 42 2.57 -3.96 13.32
CA ILE A 42 1.35 -3.65 12.57
C ILE A 42 1.77 -3.24 11.15
N ILE A 43 1.01 -3.65 10.15
CA ILE A 43 1.23 -3.27 8.76
C ILE A 43 -0.04 -2.61 8.21
N THR A 44 0.12 -1.50 7.53
CA THR A 44 -0.91 -0.88 6.67
C THR A 44 -0.46 -1.04 5.23
N ASP A 45 -1.33 -1.61 4.39
CA ASP A 45 -1.00 -1.98 3.02
C ASP A 45 -2.09 -1.54 2.04
N ASP A 46 -1.66 -1.29 0.81
CA ASP A 46 -2.46 -0.86 -0.33
C ASP A 46 -2.01 -1.70 -1.54
N GLY A 47 -2.78 -2.76 -1.86
CA GLY A 47 -2.51 -3.70 -2.95
C GLY A 47 -1.97 -5.06 -2.50
N GLY A 48 -1.43 -5.11 -1.28
CA GLY A 48 -1.23 -6.32 -0.52
C GLY A 48 0.12 -7.03 -0.66
N ASP A 49 1.08 -6.38 -1.31
CA ASP A 49 2.40 -6.97 -1.55
C ASP A 49 3.24 -7.06 -0.26
N LEU A 50 3.16 -6.07 0.61
CA LEU A 50 3.94 -6.02 1.85
C LEU A 50 3.45 -7.10 2.82
N HIS A 51 2.14 -7.26 2.99
CA HIS A 51 1.55 -8.34 3.76
C HIS A 51 1.94 -9.72 3.23
N ILE A 52 1.97 -9.92 1.91
CA ILE A 52 2.40 -11.19 1.31
C ILE A 52 3.86 -11.49 1.65
N LYS A 53 4.74 -10.49 1.59
CA LYS A 53 6.15 -10.66 2.00
C LYS A 53 6.26 -10.93 3.49
N ALA A 54 5.50 -10.24 4.33
CA ALA A 54 5.45 -10.49 5.77
C ALA A 54 4.96 -11.91 6.10
N HIS A 55 3.99 -12.46 5.34
CA HIS A 55 3.56 -13.85 5.50
C HIS A 55 4.66 -14.87 5.16
N LYS A 56 5.64 -14.50 4.33
CA LYS A 56 6.80 -15.34 4.00
C LYS A 56 7.99 -15.13 4.96
N SER A 57 7.99 -14.04 5.72
CA SER A 57 9.04 -13.75 6.70
C SER A 57 8.80 -14.48 8.03
N LYS A 58 9.78 -14.37 8.94
CA LYS A 58 9.69 -14.88 10.32
C LYS A 58 9.25 -13.80 11.33
N ILE A 59 8.85 -12.62 10.84
CA ILE A 59 8.47 -11.48 11.69
C ILE A 59 7.10 -11.75 12.31
N ARG A 60 6.95 -11.42 13.58
CA ARG A 60 5.68 -11.53 14.29
C ARG A 60 4.85 -10.26 14.10
N ILE A 61 3.90 -10.33 13.17
CA ILE A 61 2.88 -9.29 12.97
C ILE A 61 1.66 -9.61 13.86
N LEU A 62 1.14 -8.59 14.55
CA LEU A 62 -0.06 -8.68 15.39
C LEU A 62 -1.34 -8.49 14.58
N GLY A 63 -1.31 -7.65 13.55
CA GLY A 63 -2.41 -7.42 12.64
C GLY A 63 -2.10 -6.37 11.58
N GLY A 64 -3.08 -6.02 10.76
CA GLY A 64 -2.92 -4.94 9.79
C GLY A 64 -4.20 -4.53 9.09
N THR A 65 -4.05 -3.66 8.10
CA THR A 65 -5.16 -3.07 7.33
C THR A 65 -4.89 -3.15 5.84
N GLU A 66 -5.93 -3.32 5.04
CA GLU A 66 -5.84 -3.33 3.57
C GLU A 66 -6.88 -2.42 2.93
N GLU A 67 -6.41 -1.59 1.99
CA GLU A 67 -7.20 -0.56 1.33
C GLU A 67 -7.76 -0.96 -0.05
N THR A 68 -7.27 -2.02 -0.70
CA THR A 68 -7.70 -2.36 -2.06
C THR A 68 -8.61 -3.57 -2.14
N THR A 69 -9.53 -3.55 -3.11
CA THR A 69 -10.34 -4.72 -3.47
C THR A 69 -9.47 -5.94 -3.85
N THR A 70 -8.34 -5.70 -4.52
CA THR A 70 -7.42 -6.75 -4.97
C THR A 70 -6.74 -7.43 -3.78
N GLY A 71 -6.17 -6.66 -2.84
CA GLY A 71 -5.57 -7.20 -1.62
C GLY A 71 -6.57 -7.97 -0.78
N ILE A 72 -7.77 -7.43 -0.57
CA ILE A 72 -8.86 -8.10 0.17
C ILE A 72 -9.24 -9.44 -0.46
N THR A 73 -9.34 -9.50 -1.78
CA THR A 73 -9.66 -10.76 -2.48
C THR A 73 -8.56 -11.81 -2.26
N ARG A 74 -7.29 -11.40 -2.30
CA ARG A 74 -6.14 -12.28 -2.01
C ARG A 74 -6.21 -12.81 -0.57
N TYR A 75 -6.50 -11.97 0.42
CA TYR A 75 -6.58 -12.42 1.81
C TYR A 75 -7.80 -13.28 2.11
N LYS A 76 -8.98 -12.99 1.52
CA LYS A 76 -10.15 -13.87 1.61
C LYS A 76 -9.83 -15.27 1.08
N SER A 77 -9.05 -15.37 0.00
CA SER A 77 -8.55 -16.66 -0.53
C SER A 77 -7.57 -17.35 0.43
N MET A 78 -6.63 -16.60 1.02
CA MET A 78 -5.69 -17.14 2.02
C MET A 78 -6.40 -17.62 3.28
N GLN A 79 -7.41 -16.89 3.76
CA GLN A 79 -8.24 -17.25 4.91
C GLN A 79 -9.00 -18.54 4.63
N LYS A 80 -9.66 -18.68 3.47
CA LYS A 80 -10.34 -19.92 3.05
C LYS A 80 -9.39 -21.13 3.06
N ARG A 81 -8.12 -20.92 2.73
CA ARG A 81 -7.06 -21.94 2.74
C ARG A 81 -6.38 -22.11 4.10
N ARG A 82 -6.82 -21.40 5.15
CA ARG A 82 -6.20 -21.37 6.50
C ARG A 82 -4.71 -20.99 6.47
N ARG A 83 -4.31 -20.10 5.55
CA ARG A 83 -2.92 -19.63 5.38
C ARG A 83 -2.71 -18.18 5.83
N LEU A 84 -3.78 -17.46 6.19
CA LEU A 84 -3.70 -16.12 6.76
C LEU A 84 -3.20 -16.24 8.21
N LYS A 85 -2.05 -15.62 8.51
CA LYS A 85 -1.33 -15.83 9.78
C LYS A 85 -1.76 -14.88 10.91
N TYR A 86 -2.33 -13.73 10.55
CA TYR A 86 -2.74 -12.67 11.47
C TYR A 86 -3.98 -11.94 10.92
N PRO A 87 -4.78 -11.27 11.78
CA PRO A 87 -5.97 -10.55 11.34
C PRO A 87 -5.62 -9.36 10.43
N ILE A 88 -6.41 -9.16 9.38
CA ILE A 88 -6.33 -7.99 8.49
C ILE A 88 -7.72 -7.36 8.43
N ILE A 89 -7.80 -6.06 8.75
CA ILE A 89 -9.03 -5.28 8.67
C ILE A 89 -9.18 -4.74 7.24
N SER A 90 -10.35 -4.98 6.65
CA SER A 90 -10.70 -4.46 5.34
C SER A 90 -11.15 -3.00 5.43
N VAL A 91 -10.25 -2.07 5.12
CA VAL A 91 -10.58 -0.63 5.06
C VAL A 91 -11.35 -0.32 3.79
N ASN A 92 -11.06 -1.04 2.69
CA ASN A 92 -11.79 -0.91 1.42
C ASN A 92 -13.30 -1.10 1.56
N ASP A 93 -13.74 -2.03 2.42
CA ASP A 93 -15.17 -2.35 2.61
C ASP A 93 -15.91 -1.26 3.40
N ALA A 94 -15.23 -0.24 3.93
CA ALA A 94 -15.88 0.91 4.55
C ALA A 94 -16.67 1.70 3.50
N LYS A 95 -17.92 2.06 3.81
CA LYS A 95 -18.79 2.84 2.90
C LYS A 95 -18.15 4.17 2.51
N THR A 96 -17.49 4.83 3.46
CA THR A 96 -16.78 6.09 3.22
C THR A 96 -15.60 5.93 2.27
N LYS A 97 -14.89 4.80 2.31
CA LYS A 97 -13.83 4.48 1.34
C LYS A 97 -14.42 4.25 -0.04
N THR A 98 -15.37 3.31 -0.15
CA THR A 98 -15.95 2.94 -1.45
C THR A 98 -16.66 4.12 -2.13
N LEU A 99 -17.43 4.92 -1.39
CA LEU A 99 -18.21 6.01 -1.98
C LEU A 99 -17.36 7.24 -2.31
N PHE A 100 -16.30 7.52 -1.57
CA PHE A 100 -15.50 8.73 -1.83
C PHE A 100 -14.28 8.44 -2.70
N ASP A 101 -13.42 7.54 -2.28
CA ASP A 101 -12.15 7.27 -2.96
C ASP A 101 -12.37 6.61 -4.32
N ASN A 102 -13.07 5.46 -4.35
CA ASN A 102 -13.26 4.71 -5.59
C ASN A 102 -14.15 5.47 -6.59
N GLN A 103 -15.27 6.05 -6.13
CA GLN A 103 -16.25 6.64 -7.03
C GLN A 103 -15.95 8.10 -7.41
N TYR A 104 -15.63 8.97 -6.44
CA TYR A 104 -15.38 10.38 -6.72
C TYR A 104 -13.90 10.69 -6.95
N GLY A 105 -13.00 10.07 -6.18
CA GLY A 105 -11.55 10.27 -6.30
C GLY A 105 -11.00 9.86 -7.66
N THR A 106 -11.32 8.63 -8.09
CA THR A 106 -10.89 8.11 -9.41
C THR A 106 -11.36 8.98 -10.57
N GLY A 107 -12.60 9.49 -10.51
CA GLY A 107 -13.16 10.32 -11.58
C GLY A 107 -12.36 11.62 -11.78
N GLN A 108 -12.03 12.31 -10.69
CA GLN A 108 -11.25 13.54 -10.74
C GLN A 108 -9.81 13.28 -11.21
N SER A 109 -9.12 12.29 -10.61
CA SER A 109 -7.71 12.03 -10.90
C SER A 109 -7.48 11.48 -12.31
N THR A 110 -8.43 10.73 -12.86
CA THR A 110 -8.35 10.24 -14.25
C THR A 110 -8.32 11.39 -15.24
N ILE A 111 -9.20 12.40 -15.06
CA ILE A 111 -9.25 13.57 -15.95
C ILE A 111 -7.97 14.39 -15.79
N ASP A 112 -7.55 14.68 -14.56
CA ASP A 112 -6.31 15.44 -14.31
C ASP A 112 -5.08 14.75 -14.92
N GLY A 113 -4.95 13.44 -14.72
CA GLY A 113 -3.86 12.64 -15.29
C GLY A 113 -3.84 12.67 -16.82
N PHE A 114 -5.00 12.56 -17.47
CA PHE A 114 -5.11 12.66 -18.93
C PHE A 114 -4.68 14.05 -19.44
N LEU A 115 -5.19 15.12 -18.82
CA LEU A 115 -4.86 16.48 -19.23
C LEU A 115 -3.36 16.79 -19.10
N ARG A 116 -2.74 16.35 -18.00
CA ARG A 116 -1.29 16.49 -17.80
C ARG A 116 -0.48 15.71 -18.83
N ALA A 117 -0.85 14.46 -19.09
CA ALA A 117 -0.15 13.61 -20.06
C ALA A 117 -0.22 14.16 -21.49
N MET A 118 -1.35 14.82 -21.83
CA MET A 118 -1.57 15.43 -23.14
C MET A 118 -1.04 16.87 -23.25
N ASN A 119 -0.41 17.41 -22.19
CA ASN A 119 0.08 18.79 -22.15
C ASN A 119 -1.02 19.82 -22.46
N LEU A 120 -2.24 19.57 -21.94
CA LEU A 120 -3.40 20.44 -22.06
C LEU A 120 -3.57 21.39 -20.85
N LEU A 121 -2.63 21.34 -19.91
CA LEU A 121 -2.53 22.15 -18.69
C LEU A 121 -1.20 22.91 -18.66
#